data_AF-A0A8W7PZ81-F1
#
_entry.id   AF-A0A8W7PZ81-F1
#
_cell.length_a   1.000
_cell.length_b   1.000
_cell.length_c   1.000
_cell.angle_alpha   90.00
_cell.angle_beta   90.00
_cell.angle_gamma   90.00
#
_symmetry.space_group_name_H-M   'P 1'
#
loop_
_entity.id
_entity.type
_entity.pdbx_description
1 polymer ?
#
loop_
_entity_poly.entity_id
_entity_poly.type
_entity_poly.pdbx_seq_one_letter_code
_entity_poly.pdbx_strand_id
1 'polypeptide(L)'
;MFWKWLEDNFKYRRKCAIVFGRRRRNSVLEVSGSQKITQQQYRALLACIDYLEQHIGVYGLFVTGGSVTHVKRIFDKLKAGCPLLLDYLRSAHAPRECAMAFHQFLSLYQVQVLPQRCVDVVLGDVAGVPKRLIALDVLNLLHEEYDDTRLHFAKRYLQLMRRYTLYGYLRPTEVHAVITPYLVVPKIFRGPDLRTNMQAKSMTLLELFLLAQLLDDPSALSEQLQQACAAYWQSN
;
A
#
# COMPACT_ATOMS: atom_id res chain seq x y z
N MET A 1 -29.75 -5.24 -12.03
CA MET A 1 -29.17 -3.95 -12.46
C MET A 1 -27.67 -3.84 -12.13
N PHE A 2 -27.20 -4.30 -10.97
CA PHE A 2 -25.78 -4.30 -10.58
C PHE A 2 -24.88 -5.18 -11.47
N TRP A 3 -25.33 -6.36 -11.92
CA TRP A 3 -24.58 -7.21 -12.86
C TRP A 3 -24.34 -6.56 -14.22
N LYS A 4 -25.34 -5.82 -14.74
CA LYS A 4 -25.18 -5.06 -15.98
C LYS A 4 -24.20 -3.90 -15.78
N TRP A 5 -24.24 -3.22 -14.63
CA TRP A 5 -23.27 -2.17 -14.27
C TRP A 5 -21.85 -2.71 -14.05
N LEU A 6 -21.69 -3.89 -13.42
CA LEU A 6 -20.40 -4.58 -13.27
C LEU A 6 -19.89 -5.04 -14.63
N GLU A 7 -20.65 -5.80 -15.40
CA GLU A 7 -20.25 -6.26 -16.73
C GLU A 7 -19.94 -5.10 -17.68
N ASP A 8 -20.76 -4.05 -17.67
CA ASP A 8 -20.55 -2.88 -18.50
C ASP A 8 -19.31 -2.10 -18.04
N ASN A 9 -19.06 -1.89 -16.73
CA ASN A 9 -17.81 -1.28 -16.28
C ASN A 9 -16.58 -2.15 -16.53
N PHE A 10 -16.68 -3.47 -16.35
CA PHE A 10 -15.60 -4.42 -16.64
C PHE A 10 -15.29 -4.49 -18.15
N LYS A 11 -16.29 -4.47 -19.04
CA LYS A 11 -16.11 -4.48 -20.50
C LYS A 11 -15.73 -3.12 -21.10
N TYR A 12 -16.34 -2.02 -20.67
CA TYR A 12 -16.04 -0.69 -21.22
C TYR A 12 -14.63 -0.23 -20.82
N ARG A 13 -14.19 -0.51 -19.59
CA ARG A 13 -12.83 -0.13 -19.14
C ARG A 13 -11.71 -1.04 -19.68
N ARG A 14 -12.00 -2.30 -20.03
CA ARG A 14 -11.06 -3.16 -20.78
C ARG A 14 -10.71 -2.59 -22.16
N LYS A 15 -11.65 -1.91 -22.83
CA LYS A 15 -11.41 -1.29 -24.14
C LYS A 15 -10.70 0.07 -24.05
N CYS A 16 -10.95 0.88 -23.02
CA CYS A 16 -10.26 2.16 -22.85
C CYS A 16 -8.77 2.02 -22.45
N ALA A 17 -8.37 0.90 -21.85
CA ALA A 17 -6.96 0.63 -21.54
C ALA A 17 -6.09 0.40 -22.78
N ILE A 18 -6.69 0.09 -23.95
CA ILE A 18 -5.95 -0.23 -25.19
C ILE A 18 -5.62 1.04 -26.00
N VAL A 19 -6.27 2.18 -25.73
CA VAL A 19 -6.19 3.38 -26.60
C VAL A 19 -5.18 4.43 -26.13
N PHE A 20 -4.70 4.39 -24.88
CA PHE A 20 -3.61 5.26 -24.43
C PHE A 20 -2.29 4.49 -24.32
N GLY A 21 -1.56 4.47 -25.42
CA GLY A 21 -0.22 3.89 -25.51
C GLY A 21 0.72 4.41 -24.42
N ARG A 22 0.99 3.58 -23.41
CA ARG A 22 2.13 3.75 -22.51
C ARG A 22 3.33 3.02 -23.12
N ARG A 23 4.15 3.75 -23.89
CA ARG A 23 5.58 3.41 -24.04
C ARG A 23 6.18 3.34 -22.63
N ARG A 24 6.28 2.13 -22.06
CA ARG A 24 6.87 1.86 -20.74
C ARG A 24 8.29 2.41 -20.70
N ARG A 25 8.50 3.56 -20.05
CA ARG A 25 9.82 3.99 -19.61
C ARG A 25 10.19 3.10 -18.42
N ASN A 26 11.26 2.31 -18.54
CA ASN A 26 11.72 1.28 -17.60
C ASN A 26 11.96 1.81 -16.17
N SER A 27 10.90 1.97 -15.38
CA SER A 27 10.94 2.15 -13.93
C SER A 27 10.51 0.84 -13.27
N VAL A 28 11.28 0.40 -12.27
CA VAL A 28 11.02 -0.86 -11.56
C VAL A 28 9.67 -0.82 -10.85
N LEU A 29 9.39 0.30 -10.16
CA LEU A 29 8.11 0.55 -9.51
C LEU A 29 7.25 1.52 -10.31
N GLU A 30 5.93 1.41 -10.16
CA GLU A 30 5.01 2.41 -10.68
C GLU A 30 5.07 3.69 -9.85
N VAL A 31 5.08 4.82 -10.54
CA VAL A 31 5.21 6.17 -10.00
C VAL A 31 4.23 7.07 -10.73
N SER A 32 3.52 7.93 -10.01
CA SER A 32 2.61 8.91 -10.65
C SER A 32 3.36 10.10 -11.24
N GLY A 33 4.59 10.35 -10.79
CA GLY A 33 5.41 11.49 -11.19
C GLY A 33 6.36 11.20 -12.36
N SER A 34 7.22 12.18 -12.65
CA SER A 34 8.25 12.08 -13.70
C SER A 34 9.50 11.29 -13.28
N GLN A 35 9.63 10.97 -11.99
CA GLN A 35 10.79 10.26 -11.45
C GLN A 35 10.77 8.78 -11.85
N LYS A 36 11.94 8.12 -11.82
CA LYS A 36 12.07 6.68 -12.09
C LYS A 36 12.75 6.01 -10.91
N ILE A 37 12.31 4.80 -10.59
CA ILE A 37 12.91 3.96 -9.56
C ILE A 37 13.88 2.98 -10.21
N THR A 38 15.14 3.02 -9.76
CA THR A 38 16.18 2.07 -10.19
C THR A 38 16.10 0.76 -9.40
N GLN A 39 16.71 -0.31 -9.92
CA GLN A 39 16.77 -1.59 -9.21
C GLN A 39 17.49 -1.48 -7.86
N GLN A 40 18.50 -0.61 -7.77
CA GLN A 40 19.24 -0.37 -6.53
C GLN A 40 18.37 0.33 -5.49
N GLN A 41 17.59 1.35 -5.89
CA GLN A 41 16.63 2.01 -5.02
C GLN A 41 15.54 1.03 -4.54
N TYR A 42 15.04 0.18 -5.43
CA TYR A 42 14.10 -0.88 -5.08
C TYR A 42 14.66 -1.82 -3.99
N ARG A 43 15.89 -2.33 -4.15
CA ARG A 43 16.55 -3.17 -3.13
C ARG A 43 16.74 -2.42 -1.81
N ALA A 44 17.09 -1.15 -1.86
CA ALA A 44 17.23 -0.31 -0.67
C ALA A 44 15.89 -0.10 0.05
N LEU A 45 14.78 0.05 -0.69
CA LEU A 45 13.43 0.11 -0.11
C LEU A 45 13.04 -1.20 0.57
N LEU A 46 13.36 -2.36 -0.03
CA LEU A 46 13.14 -3.65 0.60
C LEU A 46 13.96 -3.80 1.89
N ALA A 47 15.22 -3.37 1.88
CA ALA A 47 16.06 -3.36 3.09
C ALA A 47 15.45 -2.50 4.21
N CYS A 48 14.82 -1.36 3.89
CA CYS A 48 14.06 -0.60 4.88
C CYS A 48 12.86 -1.39 5.42
N ILE A 49 12.10 -2.07 4.56
CA ILE A 49 10.97 -2.90 5.00
C ILE A 49 11.46 -4.01 5.94
N ASP A 50 12.50 -4.75 5.55
CA ASP A 50 13.07 -5.82 6.39
C ASP A 50 13.54 -5.30 7.74
N TYR A 51 14.21 -4.14 7.77
CA TYR A 51 14.66 -3.51 9.00
C TYR A 51 13.49 -3.07 9.89
N LEU A 52 12.44 -2.46 9.31
CA LEU A 52 11.26 -2.00 10.03
C LEU A 52 10.43 -3.17 10.57
N GLU A 53 10.31 -4.26 9.82
CA GLU A 53 9.66 -5.49 10.27
C GLU A 53 10.33 -6.06 11.53
N GLN A 54 11.67 -6.00 11.61
CA GLN A 54 12.44 -6.46 12.78
C GLN A 54 12.25 -5.56 14.01
N HIS A 55 11.88 -4.29 13.80
CA HIS A 55 11.77 -3.28 14.86
C HIS A 55 10.33 -2.78 15.05
N ILE A 56 9.34 -3.60 14.70
CA ILE A 56 7.92 -3.20 14.68
C ILE A 56 7.43 -2.66 16.03
N GLY A 57 8.06 -3.09 17.13
CA GLY A 57 7.70 -2.69 18.48
C GLY A 57 8.27 -1.37 18.97
N VAL A 58 9.01 -0.63 18.13
CA VAL A 58 9.54 0.67 18.51
C VAL A 58 8.42 1.71 18.51
N TYR A 59 8.32 2.45 19.62
CA TYR A 59 7.34 3.52 19.75
C TYR A 59 7.59 4.66 18.74
N GLY A 60 6.52 5.16 18.12
CA GLY A 60 6.56 6.35 17.28
C GLY A 60 7.09 6.14 15.85
N LEU A 61 7.12 4.90 15.34
CA LEU A 61 7.35 4.62 13.91
C LEU A 61 6.33 5.39 13.06
N PHE A 62 6.77 5.97 11.93
CA PHE A 62 5.95 6.78 11.01
C PHE A 62 5.27 8.03 11.60
N VAL A 63 5.31 8.23 12.92
CA VAL A 63 4.70 9.37 13.63
C VAL A 63 5.77 10.36 14.08
N THR A 64 6.88 9.87 14.64
CA THR A 64 7.94 10.70 15.21
C THR A 64 9.21 10.63 14.39
N GLY A 65 9.72 11.80 13.99
CA GLY A 65 10.91 12.01 13.16
C GLY A 65 12.21 11.44 13.71
N GLY A 66 12.36 11.43 15.04
CA GLY A 66 13.67 11.29 15.67
C GLY A 66 14.62 12.41 15.20
N SER A 67 15.88 12.07 14.95
CA SER A 67 16.89 13.03 14.48
C SER A 67 16.73 13.38 13.00
N VAL A 68 16.47 14.65 12.69
CA VAL A 68 16.31 15.16 11.30
C VAL A 68 17.57 14.93 10.46
N THR A 69 18.77 15.03 11.06
CA THR A 69 20.04 14.79 10.35
C THR A 69 20.17 13.32 9.95
N HIS A 70 19.75 12.40 10.81
CA HIS A 70 19.75 10.97 10.52
C HIS A 70 18.69 10.59 9.47
N VAL A 71 17.48 11.16 9.54
CA VAL A 71 16.45 11.01 8.50
C VAL A 71 17.01 11.40 7.14
N LYS A 72 17.64 12.59 7.05
CA LYS A 72 18.25 13.07 5.80
C LYS A 72 19.34 12.13 5.30
N ARG A 73 20.21 11.65 6.19
CA ARG A 73 21.29 10.71 5.82
C ARG A 73 20.77 9.36 5.32
N ILE A 74 19.74 8.81 5.95
CA ILE A 74 19.08 7.58 5.49
C ILE A 74 18.40 7.82 4.15
N PHE A 75 17.69 8.94 4.00
CA PHE A 75 17.05 9.33 2.75
C PHE A 75 18.04 9.47 1.60
N ASP A 76 19.20 10.10 1.83
CA ASP A 76 20.25 10.25 0.82
C ASP A 76 20.83 8.89 0.40
N LYS A 77 21.00 7.97 1.36
CA LYS A 77 21.42 6.58 1.07
C LYS A 77 20.38 5.80 0.29
N LEU A 78 19.10 5.97 0.60
CA LEU A 78 17.97 5.40 -0.15
C LEU A 78 17.95 5.94 -1.59
N LYS A 79 18.06 7.25 -1.74
CA LYS A 79 18.12 7.94 -3.04
C LYS A 79 19.29 7.46 -3.88
N ALA A 80 20.45 7.24 -3.27
CA ALA A 80 21.63 6.70 -3.94
C ALA A 80 21.54 5.19 -4.24
N GLY A 81 20.54 4.47 -3.72
CA GLY A 81 20.43 3.01 -3.90
C GLY A 81 21.56 2.24 -3.19
N CYS A 82 21.98 2.69 -2.01
CA CYS A 82 23.12 2.14 -1.28
C CYS A 82 22.92 0.63 -0.97
N PRO A 83 23.81 -0.28 -1.44
CA PRO A 83 23.66 -1.72 -1.23
C PRO A 83 23.84 -2.12 0.24
N LEU A 84 24.61 -1.35 1.01
CA LEU A 84 24.89 -1.58 2.43
C LEU A 84 23.92 -0.83 3.36
N LEU A 85 22.75 -0.44 2.85
CA LEU A 85 21.77 0.32 3.63
C LEU A 85 21.31 -0.48 4.86
N LEU A 86 21.05 -1.78 4.71
CA LEU A 86 20.60 -2.63 5.82
C LEU A 86 21.62 -2.68 6.97
N ASP A 87 22.90 -2.85 6.64
CA ASP A 87 23.98 -2.89 7.63
C ASP A 87 24.17 -1.52 8.32
N TYR A 88 24.03 -0.44 7.55
CA TYR A 88 23.99 0.91 8.10
C TYR A 88 22.81 1.10 9.07
N LEU A 89 21.61 0.64 8.72
CA LEU A 89 20.44 0.75 9.58
C LEU A 89 20.61 -0.03 10.88
N ARG A 90 21.15 -1.25 10.81
CA ARG A 90 21.47 -2.10 11.97
C ARG A 90 22.50 -1.47 12.90
N SER A 91 23.57 -0.91 12.34
CA SER A 91 24.63 -0.26 13.13
C SER A 91 24.20 1.09 13.71
N ALA A 92 23.42 1.89 12.98
CA ALA A 92 22.93 3.18 13.45
C ALA A 92 21.76 3.04 14.44
N HIS A 93 21.09 1.89 14.48
CA HIS A 93 19.94 1.58 15.34
C HIS A 93 18.87 2.69 15.33
N ALA A 94 18.48 3.13 14.12
CA ALA A 94 17.60 4.29 13.90
C ALA A 94 16.27 3.93 13.20
N PRO A 95 15.37 3.15 13.85
CA PRO A 95 14.13 2.66 13.26
C PRO A 95 13.08 3.74 13.00
N ARG A 96 12.97 4.76 13.87
CA ARG A 96 12.05 5.89 13.67
C ARG A 96 12.47 6.74 12.47
N GLU A 97 13.76 7.05 12.40
CA GLU A 97 14.35 7.81 11.32
C GLU A 97 14.27 7.04 9.99
N CYS A 98 14.44 5.72 10.03
CA CYS A 98 14.22 4.84 8.87
C CYS A 98 12.78 4.89 8.37
N ALA A 99 11.79 4.76 9.27
CA ALA A 99 10.38 4.83 8.91
C ALA A 99 10.03 6.18 8.24
N MET A 100 10.60 7.26 8.76
CA MET A 100 10.38 8.62 8.26
C MET A 100 11.07 8.86 6.91
N ALA A 101 12.33 8.42 6.75
CA ALA A 101 13.04 8.51 5.48
C ALA A 101 12.38 7.66 4.39
N PHE A 102 11.94 6.45 4.73
CA PHE A 102 11.17 5.57 3.84
C PHE A 102 9.86 6.24 3.41
N HIS A 103 9.10 6.78 4.38
CA HIS A 103 7.85 7.47 4.11
C HIS A 103 8.03 8.73 3.25
N GLN A 104 9.10 9.49 3.48
CA GLN A 104 9.47 10.65 2.70
C GLN A 104 9.87 10.26 1.26
N PHE A 105 10.59 9.16 1.08
CA PHE A 105 10.95 8.64 -0.23
C PHE A 105 9.71 8.30 -1.06
N LEU A 106 8.80 7.50 -0.53
CA LEU A 106 7.57 7.11 -1.24
C LEU A 106 6.74 8.35 -1.64
N SER A 107 6.73 9.37 -0.78
CA SER A 107 6.01 10.63 -1.03
C SER A 107 6.64 11.46 -2.15
N LEU A 108 7.95 11.71 -2.06
CA LEU A 108 8.66 12.58 -3.01
C LEU A 108 8.78 11.94 -4.39
N TYR A 109 9.03 10.62 -4.43
CA TYR A 109 9.12 9.85 -5.68
C TYR A 109 7.73 9.45 -6.21
N GLN A 110 6.67 9.75 -5.45
CA GLN A 110 5.30 9.45 -5.81
C GLN A 110 5.09 7.96 -6.15
N VAL A 111 5.75 7.07 -5.41
CA VAL A 111 5.65 5.62 -5.58
C VAL A 111 4.19 5.21 -5.36
N GLN A 112 3.67 4.40 -6.27
CA GLN A 112 2.33 3.82 -6.18
C GLN A 112 2.46 2.42 -5.59
N VAL A 113 1.87 2.22 -4.40
CA VAL A 113 1.74 0.90 -3.77
C VAL A 113 0.54 0.17 -4.33
N LEU A 114 -0.54 0.89 -4.61
CA LEU A 114 -1.72 0.40 -5.32
C LEU A 114 -1.78 1.05 -6.70
N PRO A 115 -2.11 0.29 -7.76
CA PRO A 115 -2.33 0.86 -9.08
C PRO A 115 -3.55 1.79 -9.06
N GLN A 116 -3.59 2.74 -9.98
CA GLN A 116 -4.68 3.73 -10.04
C GLN A 116 -6.07 3.06 -10.07
N ARG A 117 -6.23 1.93 -10.76
CA ARG A 117 -7.51 1.21 -10.81
C ARG A 117 -7.95 0.69 -9.43
N CYS A 118 -7.02 0.19 -8.61
CA CYS A 118 -7.30 -0.17 -7.22
C CYS A 118 -7.68 1.05 -6.38
N VAL A 119 -7.01 2.19 -6.61
CA VAL A 119 -7.33 3.46 -5.94
C VAL A 119 -8.75 3.91 -6.29
N ASP A 120 -9.11 3.85 -7.57
CA ASP A 120 -10.45 4.23 -8.06
C ASP A 120 -11.56 3.36 -7.46
N VAL A 121 -11.31 2.05 -7.27
CA VAL A 121 -12.26 1.14 -6.61
C VAL A 121 -12.53 1.57 -5.16
N VAL A 122 -11.50 1.93 -4.41
CA VAL A 122 -11.69 2.40 -3.03
C VAL A 122 -12.33 3.79 -2.99
N LEU A 123 -12.00 4.67 -3.94
CA LEU A 123 -12.60 6.02 -4.05
C LEU A 123 -14.06 6.00 -4.49
N GLY A 124 -14.49 4.98 -5.24
CA GLY A 124 -15.85 4.86 -5.74
C GLY A 124 -16.92 4.71 -4.66
N ASP A 125 -16.53 4.38 -3.41
CA ASP A 125 -17.34 4.37 -2.19
C ASP A 125 -18.82 4.02 -2.42
N VAL A 126 -19.07 2.76 -2.81
CA VAL A 126 -20.43 2.29 -3.13
C VAL A 126 -21.21 2.08 -1.84
N ALA A 127 -22.28 2.87 -1.67
CA ALA A 127 -23.18 2.77 -0.52
C ALA A 127 -23.75 1.34 -0.39
N GLY A 128 -23.78 0.82 0.83
CA GLY A 128 -24.29 -0.52 1.14
C GLY A 128 -23.30 -1.66 0.88
N VAL A 129 -22.18 -1.43 0.18
CA VAL A 129 -21.17 -2.48 -0.04
C VAL A 129 -20.23 -2.59 1.17
N PRO A 130 -20.04 -3.79 1.74
CA PRO A 130 -19.11 -3.99 2.86
C PRO A 130 -17.68 -3.62 2.48
N LYS A 131 -16.96 -2.92 3.37
CA LYS A 131 -15.57 -2.51 3.13
C LYS A 131 -14.63 -3.69 2.95
N ARG A 132 -14.92 -4.81 3.62
CA ARG A 132 -14.24 -6.10 3.42
C ARG A 132 -14.33 -6.59 1.97
N LEU A 133 -15.49 -6.48 1.34
CA LEU A 133 -15.68 -6.92 -0.04
C LEU A 133 -14.87 -6.04 -1.02
N ILE A 134 -14.88 -4.72 -0.79
CA ILE A 134 -14.05 -3.78 -1.55
C ILE A 134 -12.57 -4.11 -1.39
N ALA A 135 -12.12 -4.41 -0.18
CA ALA A 135 -10.73 -4.79 0.08
C ALA A 135 -10.34 -6.10 -0.63
N LEU A 136 -11.18 -7.13 -0.60
CA LEU A 136 -10.94 -8.39 -1.33
C LEU A 136 -10.84 -8.16 -2.85
N ASP A 137 -11.72 -7.35 -3.42
CA ASP A 137 -11.68 -6.99 -4.84
C ASP A 137 -10.37 -6.25 -5.19
N VAL A 138 -9.95 -5.29 -4.35
CA VAL A 138 -8.67 -4.58 -4.52
C VAL A 138 -7.47 -5.53 -4.48
N LEU A 139 -7.45 -6.50 -3.56
CA LEU A 139 -6.37 -7.50 -3.48
C LEU A 139 -6.35 -8.40 -4.72
N ASN A 140 -7.52 -8.84 -5.19
CA ASN A 140 -7.62 -9.63 -6.41
C ASN A 140 -7.14 -8.83 -7.64
N LEU A 141 -7.53 -7.56 -7.72
CA LEU A 141 -7.14 -6.66 -8.78
C LEU A 141 -5.62 -6.39 -8.82
N LEU A 142 -4.93 -6.41 -7.68
CA LEU A 142 -3.47 -6.26 -7.64
C LEU A 142 -2.76 -7.37 -8.44
N HIS A 143 -3.26 -8.60 -8.42
CA HIS A 143 -2.70 -9.70 -9.19
C HIS A 143 -2.89 -9.53 -10.71
N GLU A 144 -3.94 -8.81 -11.13
CA GLU A 144 -4.21 -8.55 -12.54
C GLU A 144 -3.38 -7.37 -13.09
N GLU A 145 -3.14 -6.34 -12.27
CA GLU A 145 -2.59 -5.05 -12.72
C GLU A 145 -1.06 -4.96 -12.62
N TYR A 146 -0.44 -5.65 -11.64
CA TYR A 146 1.00 -5.57 -11.39
C TYR A 146 1.76 -6.79 -11.91
N ASP A 147 2.95 -6.53 -12.44
CA ASP A 147 3.94 -7.57 -12.72
C ASP A 147 4.61 -8.07 -11.43
N ASP A 148 5.36 -9.17 -11.52
CA ASP A 148 5.95 -9.85 -10.34
C ASP A 148 6.73 -8.90 -9.42
N THR A 149 7.46 -7.93 -9.98
CA THR A 149 8.29 -7.01 -9.18
C THR A 149 7.45 -5.96 -8.45
N ARG A 150 6.48 -5.35 -9.14
CA ARG A 150 5.59 -4.36 -8.51
C ARG A 150 4.65 -5.02 -7.52
N LEU A 151 4.15 -6.20 -7.86
CA LEU A 151 3.34 -7.02 -6.97
C LEU A 151 4.14 -7.42 -5.73
N HIS A 152 5.40 -7.85 -5.89
CA HIS A 152 6.26 -8.14 -4.75
C HIS A 152 6.41 -6.93 -3.82
N PHE A 153 6.67 -5.73 -4.36
CA PHE A 153 6.76 -4.52 -3.55
C PHE A 153 5.45 -4.22 -2.81
N ALA A 154 4.32 -4.29 -3.52
CA ALA A 154 2.99 -4.05 -2.95
C ALA A 154 2.69 -5.04 -1.81
N LYS A 155 2.97 -6.34 -2.01
CA LYS A 155 2.85 -7.37 -0.98
C LYS A 155 3.68 -7.03 0.26
N ARG A 156 4.98 -6.77 0.09
CA ARG A 156 5.89 -6.45 1.21
C ARG A 156 5.45 -5.20 1.97
N TYR A 157 5.03 -4.16 1.27
CA TYR A 157 4.51 -2.94 1.90
C TYR A 157 3.20 -3.19 2.68
N LEU A 158 2.23 -3.86 2.05
CA LEU A 158 0.94 -4.16 2.68
C LEU A 158 1.10 -5.08 3.89
N GLN A 159 2.01 -6.05 3.83
CA GLN A 159 2.38 -6.91 4.96
C GLN A 159 3.04 -6.12 6.10
N LEU A 160 3.94 -5.17 5.80
CA LEU A 160 4.51 -4.28 6.81
C LEU A 160 3.41 -3.47 7.52
N MET A 161 2.50 -2.87 6.76
CA MET A 161 1.38 -2.10 7.31
C MET A 161 0.40 -2.98 8.09
N ARG A 162 0.17 -4.24 7.67
CA ARG A 162 -0.58 -5.24 8.41
C ARG A 162 0.07 -5.52 9.77
N ARG A 163 1.37 -5.82 9.78
CA ARG A 163 2.10 -6.11 11.03
C ARG A 163 2.06 -4.91 11.98
N TYR A 164 2.24 -3.71 11.44
CA TYR A 164 2.18 -2.47 12.23
C TYR A 164 0.78 -2.24 12.83
N THR A 165 -0.26 -2.40 12.01
CA THR A 165 -1.67 -2.33 12.45
C THR A 165 -1.96 -3.34 13.56
N LEU A 166 -1.63 -4.63 13.35
CA LEU A 166 -1.90 -5.69 14.31
C LEU A 166 -1.12 -5.53 15.62
N TYR A 167 0.12 -5.06 15.53
CA TYR A 167 0.91 -4.77 16.73
C TYR A 167 0.25 -3.69 17.59
N GLY A 168 -0.26 -2.62 16.97
CA GLY A 168 -1.05 -1.62 17.66
C GLY A 168 -2.29 -2.19 18.34
N TYR A 169 -3.02 -3.10 17.70
CA TYR A 169 -4.19 -3.76 18.30
C TYR A 169 -3.84 -4.59 19.54
N LEU A 170 -2.69 -5.26 19.54
CA LEU A 170 -2.22 -6.06 20.68
C LEU A 170 -1.68 -5.19 21.83
N ARG A 171 -1.43 -3.90 21.61
CA ARG A 171 -0.95 -2.93 22.60
C ARG A 171 -1.78 -1.65 22.53
N PRO A 172 -3.06 -1.69 22.98
CA PRO A 172 -4.00 -0.58 22.79
C PRO A 172 -3.63 0.71 23.53
N THR A 173 -2.66 0.66 24.45
CA THR A 173 -2.06 1.85 25.08
C THR A 173 -1.18 2.66 24.12
N GLU A 174 -0.81 2.08 22.97
CA GLU A 174 -0.03 2.73 21.92
C GLU A 174 -0.98 3.28 20.84
N VAL A 175 -0.76 4.52 20.40
CA VAL A 175 -1.62 5.23 19.43
C VAL A 175 -1.59 4.59 18.02
N HIS A 176 -0.79 3.54 17.84
CA HIS A 176 -0.46 2.90 16.57
C HIS A 176 -1.64 2.18 15.90
N ALA A 177 -2.56 1.61 16.68
CA ALA A 177 -3.72 0.86 16.15
C ALA A 177 -4.65 1.75 15.32
N VAL A 178 -4.85 2.99 15.78
CA VAL A 178 -5.83 3.92 15.22
C VAL A 178 -5.23 4.72 14.07
N ILE A 179 -3.91 5.03 14.10
CA ILE A 179 -3.31 5.96 13.15
C ILE A 179 -2.85 5.26 11.85
N THR A 180 -2.59 3.96 11.83
CA THR A 180 -1.96 3.30 10.67
C THR A 180 -2.69 3.52 9.34
N PRO A 181 -4.02 3.30 9.23
CA PRO A 181 -4.74 3.63 8.00
C PRO A 181 -4.67 5.12 7.64
N TYR A 182 -4.79 6.01 8.63
CA TYR A 182 -4.73 7.47 8.44
C TYR A 182 -3.35 7.95 7.95
N LEU A 183 -2.26 7.31 8.36
CA LEU A 183 -0.91 7.61 7.88
C LEU A 183 -0.74 7.27 6.40
N VAL A 184 -1.40 6.21 5.96
CA VAL A 184 -1.25 5.67 4.60
C VAL A 184 -2.25 6.31 3.61
N VAL A 185 -3.41 6.81 4.08
CA VAL A 185 -4.41 7.51 3.26
C VAL A 185 -3.82 8.56 2.30
N PRO A 186 -3.03 9.57 2.76
CA PRO A 186 -2.47 10.58 1.85
C PRO A 186 -1.43 10.05 0.86
N LYS A 187 -1.02 8.78 0.99
CA LYS A 187 -0.02 8.14 0.12
C LYS A 187 -0.67 7.28 -0.94
N ILE A 188 -1.72 6.56 -0.58
CA ILE A 188 -2.52 5.75 -1.50
C ILE A 188 -3.48 6.64 -2.30
N PHE A 189 -4.16 7.57 -1.63
CA PHE A 189 -5.12 8.48 -2.26
C PHE A 189 -4.44 9.83 -2.49
N ARG A 190 -4.35 10.25 -3.75
CA ARG A 190 -3.86 11.60 -4.13
C ARG A 190 -5.01 12.37 -4.78
N GLY A 191 -5.22 13.62 -4.38
CA GLY A 191 -6.23 14.49 -4.99
C GLY A 191 -6.98 15.39 -4.01
N PRO A 192 -7.79 16.34 -4.51
CA PRO A 192 -8.53 17.31 -3.69
C PRO A 192 -9.55 16.65 -2.74
N ASP A 193 -10.07 15.47 -3.09
CA ASP A 193 -11.06 14.73 -2.30
C ASP A 193 -10.47 13.91 -1.14
N LEU A 194 -9.21 14.13 -0.78
CA LEU A 194 -8.52 13.40 0.29
C LEU A 194 -9.23 13.49 1.65
N ARG A 195 -9.85 14.64 1.93
CA ARG A 195 -10.54 14.90 3.20
C ARG A 195 -11.96 14.37 3.21
N THR A 196 -12.59 14.28 2.05
CA THR A 196 -13.93 13.74 1.87
C THR A 196 -13.89 12.21 2.07
N ASN A 197 -14.77 11.69 2.93
CA ASN A 197 -14.88 10.26 3.25
C ASN A 197 -13.59 9.62 3.79
N MET A 198 -12.75 10.40 4.49
CA MET A 198 -11.49 9.89 5.06
C MET A 198 -11.72 8.67 5.96
N GLN A 199 -12.79 8.66 6.77
CA GLN A 199 -13.16 7.52 7.60
C GLN A 199 -13.45 6.27 6.78
N ALA A 200 -14.25 6.37 5.72
CA ALA A 200 -14.59 5.22 4.86
C ALA A 200 -13.35 4.67 4.13
N LYS A 201 -12.46 5.56 3.66
CA LYS A 201 -11.18 5.20 3.05
C LYS A 201 -10.26 4.50 4.06
N SER A 202 -10.12 5.04 5.26
CA SER A 202 -9.35 4.43 6.35
C SER A 202 -9.89 3.06 6.73
N MET A 203 -11.22 2.87 6.81
CA MET A 203 -11.82 1.57 7.09
C MET A 203 -11.55 0.55 5.97
N THR A 204 -11.61 0.98 4.71
CA THR A 204 -11.28 0.10 3.58
C THR A 204 -9.80 -0.29 3.58
N LEU A 205 -8.90 0.64 3.88
CA LEU A 205 -7.47 0.35 4.03
C LEU A 205 -7.19 -0.57 5.23
N LEU A 206 -7.91 -0.41 6.33
CA LEU A 206 -7.81 -1.32 7.47
C LEU A 206 -8.14 -2.76 7.06
N GLU A 207 -9.29 -2.96 6.41
CA GLU A 207 -9.68 -4.28 5.88
C GLU A 207 -8.61 -4.81 4.90
N LEU A 208 -8.11 -3.96 4.00
CA LEU A 208 -7.03 -4.31 3.07
C LEU A 208 -5.78 -4.81 3.80
N PHE A 209 -5.37 -4.13 4.87
CA PHE A 209 -4.21 -4.54 5.66
C PHE A 209 -4.47 -5.86 6.38
N LEU A 210 -5.62 -6.02 7.02
CA LEU A 210 -5.97 -7.27 7.73
C LEU A 210 -5.97 -8.48 6.77
N LEU A 211 -6.43 -8.26 5.54
CA LEU A 211 -6.53 -9.28 4.49
C LEU A 211 -5.26 -9.44 3.64
N ALA A 212 -4.25 -8.59 3.80
CA ALA A 212 -3.06 -8.59 2.95
C ALA A 212 -2.31 -9.94 2.89
N GLN A 213 -2.48 -10.80 3.90
CA GLN A 213 -1.93 -12.16 3.91
C GLN A 213 -2.48 -13.04 2.78
N LEU A 214 -3.68 -12.75 2.27
CA LEU A 214 -4.30 -13.50 1.18
C LEU A 214 -3.58 -13.28 -0.16
N LEU A 215 -2.73 -12.27 -0.28
CA LEU A 215 -1.90 -12.09 -1.47
C LEU A 215 -0.88 -13.21 -1.66
N ASP A 216 -0.55 -13.96 -0.61
CA ASP A 216 0.35 -15.12 -0.69
C ASP A 216 -0.37 -16.41 -1.12
N ASP A 217 -1.70 -16.43 -1.07
CA ASP A 217 -2.54 -17.56 -1.45
C ASP A 217 -3.71 -17.10 -2.35
N PRO A 218 -3.50 -17.06 -3.68
CA PRO A 218 -4.51 -16.63 -4.64
C PRO A 218 -5.79 -17.48 -4.61
N SER A 219 -5.68 -18.77 -4.26
CA SER A 219 -6.83 -19.67 -4.16
C SER A 219 -7.70 -19.29 -2.98
N ALA A 220 -7.09 -19.11 -1.79
CA ALA A 220 -7.81 -18.65 -0.60
C ALA A 220 -8.41 -17.24 -0.80
N LEU A 221 -7.72 -16.35 -1.51
CA LEU A 221 -8.26 -15.02 -1.86
C LEU A 221 -9.52 -15.14 -2.72
N SER A 222 -9.50 -15.99 -3.74
CA SER A 222 -10.64 -16.23 -4.63
C SER A 222 -11.83 -16.81 -3.87
N GLU A 223 -11.59 -17.80 -3.00
CA GLU A 223 -12.63 -18.40 -2.17
C GLU A 223 -13.28 -17.38 -1.23
N GLN A 224 -12.48 -16.58 -0.52
CA GLN A 224 -13.03 -15.54 0.36
C GLN A 224 -13.80 -14.47 -0.40
N LEU A 225 -13.35 -14.09 -1.61
CA LEU A 225 -14.08 -13.15 -2.45
C LEU A 225 -15.44 -13.73 -2.87
N GLN A 226 -15.48 -15.00 -3.29
CA GLN A 226 -16.73 -15.68 -3.66
C GLN A 226 -17.70 -15.79 -2.47
N GLN A 227 -17.18 -16.16 -1.29
CA GLN A 227 -17.98 -16.23 -0.06
C GLN A 227 -18.55 -14.86 0.33
N ALA A 228 -17.72 -13.80 0.28
CA ALA A 228 -18.15 -12.45 0.60
C ALA A 228 -19.20 -11.93 -0.41
N CYS A 229 -19.04 -12.23 -1.69
CA CYS A 229 -20.05 -11.96 -2.71
C CYS A 229 -21.36 -12.69 -2.39
N ALA A 230 -21.33 -14.00 -2.17
CA ALA A 230 -22.52 -14.80 -1.89
C ALA A 230 -23.27 -14.32 -0.64
N ALA A 231 -22.55 -13.99 0.43
CA ALA A 231 -23.15 -13.43 1.65
C ALA A 231 -23.82 -12.08 1.39
N TYR A 232 -23.20 -11.20 0.60
CA TYR A 232 -23.78 -9.91 0.23
C TYR A 232 -25.10 -10.05 -0.55
N TRP A 233 -25.17 -11.01 -1.47
CA TRP A 233 -26.38 -11.35 -2.24
C TRP A 233 -27.50 -11.97 -1.39
N GLN A 234 -27.16 -12.69 -0.32
CA GLN A 234 -28.18 -13.24 0.58
C GLN A 234 -28.77 -12.17 1.51
N SER A 235 -28.02 -11.10 1.76
CA SER A 235 -28.41 -10.00 2.65
C SER A 235 -29.15 -8.83 1.97
N ASN A 236 -29.25 -8.80 0.63
CA ASN A 236 -29.88 -7.74 -0.17
C ASN A 236 -30.73 -8.31 -1.30
#